data_AF-A0A1J0WEH7-F1
#
_entry.id   AF-A0A1J0WEH7-F1
#
_cell.length_a   1.000
_cell.length_b   1.000
_cell.length_c   1.000
_cell.angle_alpha   90.00
_cell.angle_beta   90.00
_cell.angle_gamma   90.00
#
_symmetry.space_group_name_H-M   'P 1'
#
loop_
_entity.id
_entity.type
_entity.pdbx_description
1 polymer ?
#
loop_
_entity_poly.entity_id
_entity_poly.type
_entity_poly.pdbx_seq_one_letter_code
_entity_poly.pdbx_strand_id
1 'polypeptide(L)' 'MAVTLTPNIPDQDGFYDELLRAHEGLTKAESDALNARLILVLCNHIGDREVIRAALAAAK' A
#
# COMPACT_ATOMS: atom_id res chain seq x y z
N MET A 1 2.55 -5.59 -16.45
CA MET A 1 3.38 -6.47 -15.56
C MET A 1 2.48 -7.31 -14.65
N ALA A 2 2.98 -8.39 -14.04
CA ALA A 2 2.21 -9.18 -13.07
C ALA A 2 2.34 -8.60 -11.65
N VAL A 3 1.30 -8.72 -10.82
CA VAL A 3 1.36 -8.31 -9.41
C VAL A 3 2.24 -9.30 -8.64
N THR A 4 3.11 -8.80 -7.76
CA THR A 4 3.96 -9.65 -6.91
C THR A 4 3.21 -9.96 -5.61
N LEU A 5 2.98 -11.25 -5.33
CA LEU A 5 2.25 -11.72 -4.15
C LEU A 5 3.15 -12.32 -3.07
N THR A 6 4.45 -12.40 -3.36
CA THR A 6 5.48 -12.83 -2.42
C THR A 6 6.16 -11.61 -1.79
N PRO A 7 6.86 -11.78 -0.66
CA PRO A 7 7.77 -10.78 -0.11
C PRO A 7 8.64 -10.12 -1.20
N ASN A 8 8.56 -8.80 -1.32
CA ASN A 8 9.29 -8.02 -2.33
C ASN A 8 9.93 -6.74 -1.77
N ILE A 9 9.74 -6.46 -0.48
CA ILE A 9 10.35 -5.34 0.22
C ILE A 9 11.52 -5.92 1.05
N PRO A 10 12.77 -5.46 0.83
CA PRO A 10 13.86 -5.74 1.75
C PRO A 10 13.53 -5.16 3.13
N ASP A 11 13.85 -5.90 4.20
CA ASP A 11 13.50 -5.51 5.57
C ASP A 11 11.99 -5.29 5.80
N GLN A 12 11.23 -6.38 5.71
CA GLN A 12 9.77 -6.35 5.84
C GLN A 12 9.31 -5.83 7.21
N ASP A 13 10.04 -6.18 8.26
CA ASP A 13 9.74 -5.80 9.64
C ASP A 13 9.97 -4.30 9.83
N GLY A 14 11.10 -3.76 9.33
CA GLY A 14 11.38 -2.33 9.36
C GLY A 14 10.32 -1.51 8.63
N PHE A 15 9.89 -1.95 7.44
CA PHE A 15 8.80 -1.29 6.72
C PHE A 15 7.46 -1.38 7.47
N TYR A 16 7.18 -2.50 8.13
CA TYR A 16 5.95 -2.65 8.92
C TYR A 16 5.92 -1.68 10.11
N ASP A 17 7.05 -1.51 10.79
CA ASP A 17 7.20 -0.52 11.87
C ASP A 17 7.02 0.92 11.36
N GLU A 18 7.59 1.26 10.21
CA GLU A 18 7.38 2.57 9.57
C GLU A 18 5.91 2.84 9.26
N LEU A 19 5.21 1.83 8.72
CA LEU A 19 3.79 1.92 8.40
C LEU A 19 2.96 2.09 9.68
N LEU A 20 3.25 1.33 10.74
CA LEU A 20 2.55 1.45 12.02
C LEU A 20 2.72 2.84 12.62
N ARG A 21 3.94 3.37 12.59
CA ARG A 21 4.26 4.73 13.08
C ARG A 21 3.55 5.81 12.28
N ALA A 22 3.33 5.63 10.99
CA ALA A 22 2.52 6.56 10.19
C ALA A 22 1.06 6.66 10.66
N HIS A 23 0.55 5.65 11.39
CA HIS A 23 -0.79 5.63 11.95
C HIS A 23 -0.86 6.03 13.43
N GLU A 24 0.27 6.23 14.12
CA GLU A 24 0.28 6.61 15.53
C GLU A 24 -0.44 7.94 15.77
N GLY A 25 -1.33 7.96 16.76
CA GLY A 25 -2.11 9.15 17.13
C GLY A 25 -3.29 9.46 16.20
N LEU A 26 -3.50 8.70 15.13
CA LEU A 26 -4.65 8.87 14.24
C LEU A 26 -5.88 8.13 14.77
N THR A 27 -7.05 8.75 14.63
CA THR A 27 -8.33 8.05 14.73
C THR A 27 -8.48 7.05 13.59
N LYS A 28 -9.46 6.13 13.73
CA LYS A 28 -9.77 5.16 12.67
C LYS A 28 -10.08 5.85 11.33
N ALA A 29 -10.86 6.92 11.34
CA ALA A 29 -11.22 7.65 10.12
C ALA A 29 -10.01 8.33 9.47
N GLU A 30 -9.09 8.91 10.26
CA GLU A 30 -7.87 9.52 9.75
C GLU A 30 -6.89 8.46 9.21
N SER A 31 -6.81 7.31 9.88
CA SER A 31 -6.03 6.15 9.44
C SER A 31 -6.55 5.62 8.09
N ASP A 32 -7.87 5.50 7.92
CA ASP A 32 -8.47 5.09 6.65
C ASP A 32 -8.22 6.14 5.55
N ALA A 33 -8.28 7.43 5.88
CA ALA A 33 -7.94 8.51 4.94
C ALA A 33 -6.45 8.55 4.57
N LEU A 34 -5.54 8.18 5.49
CA LEU A 34 -4.13 8.00 5.20
C LEU A 34 -3.92 6.85 4.22
N ASN A 35 -4.54 5.69 4.47
CA ASN A 35 -4.45 4.52 3.59
C ASN A 35 -4.96 4.83 2.18
N ALA A 36 -6.11 5.50 2.05
CA ALA A 36 -6.63 5.89 0.74
C ALA A 36 -5.66 6.79 -0.03
N ARG A 37 -5.04 7.77 0.63
CA ARG A 37 -4.03 8.65 0.01
C ARG A 37 -2.77 7.88 -0.37
N LEU A 38 -2.28 7.00 0.50
CA LEU A 38 -1.11 6.17 0.23
C LEU A 38 -1.33 5.27 -1.01
N ILE A 39 -2.50 4.61 -1.09
CA ILE A 39 -2.86 3.79 -2.26
C ILE A 39 -2.84 4.63 -3.54
N LEU A 40 -3.43 5.84 -3.54
CA LEU A 40 -3.43 6.71 -4.71
C LEU A 40 -2.01 7.14 -5.13
N VAL A 41 -1.14 7.46 -4.17
CA VAL A 41 0.27 7.79 -4.43
C VAL A 41 1.00 6.61 -5.06
N LEU A 42 0.81 5.40 -4.53
CA LEU A 42 1.43 4.18 -5.06
C LEU A 42 0.89 3.85 -6.46
N CYS A 43 -0.41 3.97 -6.70
CA CYS A 43 -1.01 3.81 -8.02
C CYS A 43 -0.40 4.79 -9.04
N ASN A 44 -0.22 6.05 -8.66
CA ASN A 44 0.41 7.05 -9.50
C ASN A 44 1.89 6.72 -9.78
N HIS A 45 2.63 6.24 -8.77
CA HIS A 45 4.02 5.80 -8.93
C HIS A 45 4.15 4.59 -9.87
N ILE A 46 3.24 3.62 -9.77
CA ILE A 46 3.21 2.42 -10.61
C ILE A 46 2.92 2.76 -12.08
N GLY A 47 1.94 3.64 -12.35
CA GLY A 47 1.61 4.15 -13.69
C GLY A 47 1.03 3.13 -14.69
N ASP A 48 1.22 1.82 -14.47
CA ASP A 48 0.67 0.73 -15.29
C ASP A 48 -0.74 0.33 -14.84
N ARG A 49 -1.74 0.65 -15.66
CA ARG A 49 -3.15 0.36 -15.38
C ARG A 49 -3.45 -1.14 -15.29
N GLU A 50 -2.75 -1.99 -16.03
CA GLU A 50 -2.98 -3.44 -15.98
C GLU A 50 -2.44 -4.03 -14.67
N VAL A 51 -1.30 -3.53 -14.17
CA VAL A 51 -0.78 -3.88 -12.84
C VAL A 51 -1.76 -3.46 -11.76
N ILE A 52 -2.30 -2.23 -11.85
CA ILE A 52 -3.28 -1.72 -10.88
C ILE A 52 -4.56 -2.57 -10.88
N ARG A 53 -5.07 -2.96 -12.06
CA ARG A 53 -6.23 -3.87 -12.17
C ARG A 53 -5.96 -5.24 -11.56
N ALA A 54 -4.78 -5.82 -11.81
CA ALA A 54 -4.39 -7.08 -11.23
C ALA A 54 -4.29 -6.99 -9.69
N ALA A 55 -3.74 -5.90 -9.16
CA ALA A 55 -3.68 -5.65 -7.72
C ALA A 55 -5.07 -5.53 -7.09
N LEU A 56 -6.00 -4.80 -7.73
CA LEU A 56 -7.39 -4.72 -7.28
C LEU A 56 -8.12 -6.07 -7.31
N ALA A 57 -7.81 -6.94 -8.26
CA ALA A 57 -8.36 -8.29 -8.31
C ALA A 57 -7.79 -9.19 -7.20
N ALA A 58 -6.50 -9.05 -6.88
CA ALA A 58 -5.84 -9.84 -5.84
C ALA A 58 -6.20 -9.41 -4.40
N ALA A 59 -6.67 -8.17 -4.20
CA ALA A 59 -7.07 -7.64 -2.90
C ALA A 59 -8.54 -7.93 -2.50
N LYS A 60 -9.31 -8.59 -3.37
CA LYS A 60 -10.69 -9.03 -3.09
C LYS A 60 -10.71 -10.33 -2.31
#